data_AF-A0A7U7J518-F1
#
_entry.id   AF-A0A7U7J518-F1
#
_cell.length_a   1.000
_cell.length_b   1.000
_cell.length_c   1.000
_cell.angle_alpha   90.00
_cell.angle_beta   90.00
_cell.angle_gamma   90.00
#
_symmetry.space_group_name_H-M   'P 1'
#
loop_
_entity.id
_entity.type
_entity.pdbx_description
1 polymer ?
#
loop_
_entity_poly.entity_id
_entity_poly.type
_entity_poly.pdbx_seq_one_letter_code
_entity_poly.pdbx_strand_id
1 'polypeptide(L)'
;MDLSGLSPAFKAVMEIAAHAGSDMTVQQSRSISFPSGRCQVWEFKPALPPLEREPVVVGVFLQGRGIARWTPLNMTFEGAVAHYERLADLRWAAEAKGAPITAPPVSNTPIRPSPLHGNAVMGAGGMS
;
A
#
# COMPACT_ATOMS: atom_id res chain seq x y z
N MET A 1 -30.66 11.37 11.60
CA MET A 1 -30.19 10.16 12.31
C MET A 1 -29.06 10.61 13.22
N ASP A 2 -29.17 10.46 14.54
CA ASP A 2 -28.08 10.78 15.46
C ASP A 2 -27.07 9.63 15.45
N LEU A 3 -25.81 9.94 15.11
CA LEU A 3 -24.74 8.97 15.00
C LEU A 3 -23.70 9.13 16.11
N SER A 4 -23.88 10.04 17.06
CA SER A 4 -22.85 10.48 18.02
C SER A 4 -22.16 9.35 18.79
N GLY A 5 -22.85 8.26 19.12
CA GLY A 5 -22.30 7.08 19.82
C GLY A 5 -21.66 5.98 18.96
N LEU A 6 -21.64 6.12 17.62
CA LEU A 6 -21.16 5.09 16.69
C LEU A 6 -19.68 5.25 16.35
N SER A 7 -19.01 4.13 16.06
CA SER A 7 -17.62 4.14 15.60
C SER A 7 -17.49 4.91 14.27
N PRO A 8 -16.37 5.58 14.00
CA PRO A 8 -16.16 6.31 12.74
C PRO A 8 -16.34 5.43 11.49
N ALA A 9 -15.90 4.16 11.56
CA ALA A 9 -16.07 3.23 10.46
C ALA A 9 -17.55 2.90 10.21
N PHE A 10 -18.34 2.71 11.26
CA PHE A 10 -19.77 2.45 11.11
C PHE A 10 -20.52 3.68 10.59
N LYS A 11 -20.16 4.89 11.05
CA LYS A 11 -20.66 6.16 10.49
C LYS A 11 -20.43 6.23 8.99
N ALA A 12 -19.20 5.97 8.54
CA ALA A 12 -18.86 5.99 7.12
C ALA A 12 -19.67 4.96 6.31
N VAL A 13 -19.86 3.74 6.84
CA VAL A 13 -20.71 2.73 6.18
C VAL A 13 -22.16 3.21 6.06
N MET A 14 -22.71 3.82 7.11
CA MET A 14 -24.06 4.37 7.07
C MET A 14 -24.20 5.53 6.09
N GLU A 15 -23.21 6.42 6.01
CA GLU A 15 -23.17 7.51 5.04
C GLU A 15 -23.09 6.98 3.60
N ILE A 16 -22.26 5.97 3.34
CA ILE A 16 -22.17 5.31 2.03
C ILE A 16 -23.50 4.64 1.68
N ALA A 17 -24.12 3.93 2.62
CA ALA A 17 -25.42 3.27 2.40
C ALA A 17 -26.52 4.30 2.11
N ALA A 18 -26.55 5.40 2.86
CA ALA A 18 -27.49 6.51 2.61
C ALA A 18 -27.26 7.15 1.24
N HIS A 19 -26.00 7.27 0.81
CA HIS A 19 -25.64 7.80 -0.50
C HIS A 19 -26.06 6.88 -1.66
N ALA A 20 -25.82 5.57 -1.55
CA ALA A 20 -26.28 4.61 -2.56
C ALA A 20 -27.82 4.59 -2.63
N GLY A 21 -28.48 4.76 -1.49
CA GLY A 21 -29.92 4.76 -1.35
C GLY A 21 -30.45 3.39 -0.93
N SER A 22 -31.71 3.37 -0.50
CA SER A 22 -32.39 2.13 -0.14
C SER A 22 -32.36 1.14 -1.31
N ASP A 23 -32.36 -0.15 -0.98
CA ASP A 23 -32.46 -1.26 -1.94
C ASP A 23 -31.20 -1.49 -2.80
N MET A 24 -30.12 -0.74 -2.55
CA MET A 24 -28.83 -0.94 -3.18
C MET A 24 -27.95 -1.88 -2.35
N THR A 25 -27.25 -2.79 -3.00
CA THR A 25 -26.28 -3.70 -2.37
C THR A 25 -24.95 -3.64 -3.09
N VAL A 26 -23.86 -3.86 -2.35
CA VAL A 26 -22.54 -4.01 -2.96
C VAL A 26 -22.55 -5.30 -3.79
N GLN A 27 -22.49 -5.16 -5.11
CA GLN A 27 -22.45 -6.28 -6.05
C GLN A 27 -21.02 -6.75 -6.27
N GLN A 28 -20.08 -5.81 -6.33
CA GLN A 28 -18.67 -6.11 -6.48
C GLN A 28 -17.78 -5.08 -5.78
N SER A 29 -16.57 -5.51 -5.46
CA SER A 29 -15.54 -4.64 -4.91
C SER A 29 -14.15 -5.03 -5.38
N ARG A 30 -13.25 -4.04 -5.49
CA ARG A 30 -11.84 -4.25 -5.82
C ARG A 30 -10.97 -3.54 -4.79
N SER A 31 -9.95 -4.23 -4.29
CA SER A 31 -8.97 -3.67 -3.37
C SER A 31 -7.69 -3.31 -4.11
N ILE A 32 -7.19 -2.09 -3.89
CA ILE A 32 -5.99 -1.51 -4.51
C ILE A 32 -5.07 -1.02 -3.39
N SER A 33 -3.84 -1.50 -3.37
CA SER A 33 -2.86 -1.18 -2.33
C SER A 33 -2.20 0.16 -2.58
N PHE A 34 -2.13 0.99 -1.54
CA PHE A 34 -1.38 2.24 -1.53
C PHE A 34 -0.30 2.16 -0.44
N PRO A 35 0.77 2.97 -0.52
CA PRO A 35 1.76 3.10 0.56
C PRO A 35 1.15 3.32 1.95
N SER A 36 0.15 4.20 2.00
CA SER A 36 -0.48 4.66 3.23
C SER A 36 -1.69 3.84 3.67
N GLY A 37 -2.07 2.79 2.94
CA GLY A 37 -3.27 2.01 3.23
C GLY A 37 -3.83 1.27 2.01
N ARG A 38 -5.15 1.15 1.94
CA ARG A 38 -5.83 0.44 0.84
C ARG A 38 -7.02 1.25 0.36
N CYS A 39 -7.14 1.45 -0.94
CA CYS A 39 -8.37 1.92 -1.54
C CYS A 39 -9.23 0.71 -1.92
N GLN A 40 -10.51 0.73 -1.59
CA GLN A 40 -11.49 -0.20 -2.14
C GLN A 40 -12.48 0.55 -3.02
N VAL A 41 -12.66 0.07 -4.25
CA VAL A 41 -13.74 0.53 -5.13
C VAL A 41 -14.92 -0.39 -4.91
N TRP A 42 -16.09 0.14 -4.59
CA TRP A 42 -17.32 -0.62 -4.42
C TRP A 42 -18.34 -0.19 -5.48
N GLU A 43 -19.00 -1.15 -6.11
CA GLU A 43 -20.15 -0.90 -6.99
C GLU A 43 -21.42 -1.39 -6.29
N PHE A 44 -22.38 -0.48 -6.18
CA PHE A 44 -23.71 -0.73 -5.67
C PHE A 44 -24.67 -0.86 -6.84
N LYS A 45 -25.52 -1.88 -6.79
CA LYS A 45 -26.62 -2.09 -7.75
C LYS A 45 -27.93 -2.39 -7.02
N PRO A 46 -29.08 -2.14 -7.66
CA PRO A 46 -30.38 -2.50 -7.09
C PRO A 46 -30.47 -4.01 -6.85
N ALA A 47 -30.86 -4.40 -5.64
CA ALA A 47 -31.17 -5.78 -5.30
C ALA A 47 -32.68 -6.06 -5.30
N LEU A 48 -33.51 -5.02 -5.20
CA LEU A 48 -34.96 -5.11 -5.22
C LEU A 48 -35.54 -4.19 -6.31
N PRO A 49 -36.73 -4.51 -6.86
CA PRO A 49 -37.40 -3.66 -7.83
C PRO A 49 -37.62 -2.23 -7.29
N PRO A 50 -37.48 -1.18 -8.13
CA PRO A 50 -37.14 -1.24 -9.56
C PRO A 50 -35.64 -1.45 -9.82
N LEU A 51 -35.31 -2.40 -10.70
CA LEU A 51 -33.92 -2.77 -11.01
C LEU A 51 -33.25 -1.87 -12.06
N GLU A 52 -33.98 -0.88 -12.58
CA GLU A 52 -33.55 0.02 -13.66
C GLU A 52 -32.71 1.20 -13.17
N ARG A 53 -32.43 1.30 -11.87
CA ARG A 53 -31.60 2.37 -11.32
C ARG A 53 -30.13 2.18 -11.70
N GLU A 54 -29.47 3.29 -12.02
CA GLU A 54 -28.05 3.32 -12.34
C GLU A 54 -27.18 2.81 -11.17
N PRO A 55 -26.09 2.07 -11.45
CA PRO A 55 -25.13 1.68 -10.44
C PRO A 55 -24.47 2.90 -9.75
N VAL A 56 -24.23 2.79 -8.45
CA VAL A 56 -23.49 3.81 -7.69
C VAL A 56 -22.10 3.26 -7.38
N VAL A 57 -21.06 4.03 -7.73
CA VAL A 57 -19.67 3.63 -7.48
C VAL A 57 -19.05 4.57 -6.45
N VAL A 58 -18.37 3.99 -5.46
CA VAL A 58 -17.65 4.75 -4.42
C VAL A 58 -16.23 4.24 -4.25
N GLY A 59 -15.32 5.13 -3.90
CA GLY A 59 -13.98 4.79 -3.42
C GLY A 59 -13.92 4.91 -1.91
N VAL A 60 -13.42 3.88 -1.23
CA VAL A 60 -13.32 3.78 0.22
C VAL A 60 -11.86 3.60 0.61
N PHE A 61 -11.28 4.59 1.27
CA PHE A 61 -9.90 4.51 1.72
C PHE A 61 -9.81 3.97 3.15
N LEU A 62 -9.13 2.86 3.30
CA LEU A 62 -8.91 2.14 4.53
C LEU A 62 -7.50 2.46 5.07
N GLN A 63 -7.44 2.83 6.35
CA GLN A 63 -6.19 3.04 7.07
C GLN A 63 -6.26 2.33 8.42
N GLY A 64 -5.29 1.46 8.70
CA GLY A 64 -5.36 0.57 9.87
C GLY A 64 -6.57 -0.35 9.81
N ARG A 65 -7.43 -0.29 10.84
CA ARG A 65 -8.66 -1.12 10.96
C ARG A 65 -9.94 -0.40 10.54
N GLY A 66 -9.87 0.83 10.02
CA GLY A 66 -11.05 1.67 9.79
C GLY A 66 -11.13 2.30 8.40
N ILE A 67 -12.32 2.82 8.08
CA ILE A 67 -12.54 3.70 6.94
C ILE A 67 -12.06 5.10 7.35
N ALA A 68 -11.01 5.59 6.70
CA ALA A 68 -10.48 6.92 6.94
C ALA A 68 -11.24 7.98 6.14
N ARG A 69 -11.63 7.66 4.91
CA ARG A 69 -12.44 8.52 4.03
C ARG A 69 -13.14 7.71 2.96
N TRP A 70 -14.19 8.26 2.37
CA TRP A 70 -14.84 7.72 1.18
C TRP A 70 -15.21 8.84 0.21
N THR A 71 -15.42 8.52 -1.06
CA THR A 71 -15.75 9.50 -2.11
C THR A 71 -16.68 8.88 -3.15
N PRO A 72 -17.78 9.57 -3.53
CA PRO A 72 -18.62 9.14 -4.64
C PRO A 72 -17.90 9.35 -5.97
N LEU A 73 -18.05 8.42 -6.90
CA LEU A 73 -17.35 8.44 -8.18
C LEU A 73 -18.35 8.48 -9.32
N ASN A 74 -18.23 9.49 -10.18
CA ASN A 74 -19.05 9.62 -11.39
C ASN A 74 -18.37 8.92 -12.58
N MET A 75 -18.12 7.62 -12.44
CA MET A 75 -17.53 6.77 -13.48
C MET A 75 -17.92 5.31 -13.25
N THR A 76 -17.73 4.48 -14.27
CA THR A 76 -17.98 3.04 -14.16
C THR A 76 -17.03 2.40 -13.15
N PHE A 77 -17.39 1.21 -12.64
CA PHE A 77 -16.53 0.45 -11.73
C PHE A 77 -15.13 0.24 -12.30
N GLU A 78 -15.02 -0.20 -13.55
CA GLU A 78 -13.73 -0.40 -14.23
C GLU A 78 -12.96 0.91 -14.41
N GLY A 79 -13.65 2.01 -14.73
CA GLY A 79 -13.03 3.33 -14.82
C GLY A 79 -12.45 3.77 -13.47
N ALA A 80 -13.17 3.53 -12.38
CA ALA A 80 -12.73 3.82 -11.02
C ALA A 80 -11.54 2.95 -10.60
N VAL A 81 -11.57 1.65 -10.91
CA VAL A 81 -10.45 0.74 -10.65
C VAL A 81 -9.20 1.22 -11.39
N ALA A 82 -9.28 1.44 -12.70
CA ALA A 82 -8.15 1.92 -13.50
C ALA A 82 -7.62 3.29 -13.03
N HIS A 83 -8.52 4.18 -12.59
CA HIS A 83 -8.15 5.47 -12.01
C HIS A 83 -7.31 5.30 -10.74
N TYR A 84 -7.76 4.47 -9.81
CA TYR A 84 -7.06 4.25 -8.54
C TYR A 84 -5.79 3.42 -8.68
N GLU A 85 -5.73 2.45 -9.61
CA GLU A 85 -4.51 1.71 -9.92
C GLU A 85 -3.42 2.66 -10.43
N ARG A 86 -3.76 3.53 -11.40
CA ARG A 86 -2.83 4.56 -11.89
C ARG A 86 -2.35 5.49 -10.77
N LEU A 87 -3.25 5.91 -9.88
CA LEU A 87 -2.87 6.73 -8.73
C LEU A 87 -1.96 5.98 -7.76
N ALA A 88 -2.19 4.69 -7.53
CA ALA A 88 -1.35 3.86 -6.67
C ALA A 88 0.07 3.75 -7.24
N ASP A 89 0.21 3.47 -8.54
CA ASP A 89 1.50 3.38 -9.22
C ASP A 89 2.30 4.68 -9.10
N LEU A 90 1.64 5.82 -9.32
CA LEU A 90 2.26 7.14 -9.16
C LEU A 90 2.74 7.39 -7.72
N ARG A 91 1.98 6.93 -6.72
CA ARG A 91 2.36 7.07 -5.30
C ARG A 91 3.53 6.18 -4.92
N TRP A 92 3.54 4.93 -5.36
CA TRP A 92 4.68 4.02 -5.18
C TRP A 92 5.95 4.55 -5.85
N ALA A 93 5.84 5.08 -7.07
CA ALA A 93 6.96 5.68 -7.78
C ALA A 93 7.51 6.92 -7.04
N ALA A 94 6.64 7.73 -6.44
CA ALA A 94 7.05 8.89 -5.64
C ALA A 94 7.76 8.48 -4.34
N GLU A 95 7.26 7.46 -3.65
CA GLU A 95 7.89 6.93 -2.42
C GLU A 95 9.26 6.32 -2.70
N ALA A 96 9.39 5.54 -3.77
CA ALA A 96 10.68 4.98 -4.20
C ALA A 96 11.73 6.07 -4.50
N LYS A 97 11.31 7.22 -5.04
CA LYS A 97 12.19 8.37 -5.29
C LYS A 97 12.51 9.18 -4.03
N GLY A 98 11.63 9.15 -3.03
CA GLY A 98 11.80 9.83 -1.74
C GLY A 98 12.52 8.98 -0.69
N ALA A 99 12.73 7.69 -0.93
CA ALA A 99 13.48 6.81 -0.05
C ALA A 99 14.93 7.29 0.04
N PRO A 100 15.49 7.48 1.26
CA PRO A 100 16.89 7.83 1.38
C PRO A 100 17.72 6.71 0.76
N ILE A 101 18.66 7.09 -0.10
CA ILE A 101 19.69 6.21 -0.63
C ILE A 101 20.40 5.58 0.58
N THR A 102 20.02 4.36 0.95
CA THR A 102 20.88 3.52 1.76
C THR A 102 22.15 3.34 0.93
N ALA A 103 23.20 4.04 1.35
CA ALA A 103 24.53 3.83 0.83
C ALA A 103 24.81 2.32 0.78
N PRO A 104 25.47 1.81 -0.28
CA PRO A 104 25.77 0.39 -0.36
C PRO A 104 26.50 -0.04 0.92
N PRO A 105 26.27 -1.27 1.43
CA PRO A 105 27.00 -1.76 2.58
C PRO A 105 28.50 -1.63 2.28
N VAL A 106 29.18 -0.78 3.04
CA VAL A 106 30.64 -0.70 3.01
C VAL A 106 31.12 -2.04 3.50
N SER A 107 31.47 -2.91 2.55
CA SER A 107 32.03 -4.23 2.83
C SER A 107 33.44 -3.99 3.36
N ASN A 108 33.58 -3.82 4.68
CA ASN A 108 34.87 -3.90 5.35
C ASN A 108 35.30 -5.36 5.36
N THR A 109 35.78 -5.86 4.23
CA THR A 109 36.56 -7.09 4.19
C THR A 109 37.87 -6.84 4.95
N PRO A 110 38.19 -7.63 5.99
CA PRO A 110 39.49 -7.55 6.63
C PRO A 110 40.55 -7.93 5.60
N ILE A 111 41.46 -7.00 5.29
CA ILE A 111 42.66 -7.30 4.52
C ILE A 111 43.48 -8.28 5.37
N ARG A 112 43.52 -9.54 4.95
CA ARG A 112 44.46 -10.54 5.47
C ARG A 112 45.86 -10.15 4.98
N PRO A 113 46.82 -9.79 5.85
CA PRO A 113 48.21 -9.61 5.42
C PRO A 113 48.81 -10.98 5.07
N SER A 114 49.30 -11.11 3.85
CA SER A 114 50.15 -12.21 3.42
C SER A 114 51.48 -12.16 4.19
N PRO A 115 52.02 -13.30 4.67
CA PRO A 115 53.32 -13.31 5.32
C PRO A 115 54.44 -13.06 4.30
N LEU A 116 55.22 -12.01 4.56
CA LEU A 116 56.51 -11.73 3.92
C LEU A 116 57.44 -12.91 4.16
N HIS A 117 57.93 -13.52 3.08
CA HIS A 117 59.10 -14.41 3.11
C HIS A 117 60.32 -13.58 3.56
N GLY A 118 60.61 -13.62 4.85
CA GLY A 118 61.85 -13.14 5.43
C GLY A 118 62.94 -14.19 5.24
N ASN A 119 63.88 -13.90 4.35
CA ASN A 119 65.20 -14.52 4.32
C ASN A 119 65.88 -14.33 5.69
N ALA A 120 66.27 -15.42 6.34
CA ALA A 120 67.20 -15.39 7.47
C ALA A 120 68.43 -16.23 7.12
N VAL A 121 69.50 -15.51 6.75
CA VAL A 121 70.88 -15.97 6.76
C VAL A 121 71.31 -16.09 8.22
N MET A 122 71.79 -17.26 8.64
CA MET A 122 72.59 -17.43 9.87
C MET A 122 73.74 -18.38 9.56
N GLY A 123 74.96 -17.86 9.64
CA GLY A 123 76.21 -18.59 9.45
C GLY A 123 76.85 -19.03 10.77
N ALA A 124 77.56 -20.15 10.65
CA ALA A 124 78.84 -20.53 11.27
C ALA A 124 79.02 -20.75 12.80
N GLY A 125 79.48 -21.98 13.10
CA GLY A 125 80.39 -22.36 14.21
C GLY A 125 79.69 -22.81 15.50
N GLY A 126 80.03 -23.88 16.21
CA GLY A 126 81.11 -24.87 16.15
C GLY A 126 81.19 -25.60 17.51
N MET A 127 81.79 -26.79 17.51
CA MET A 127 82.31 -27.58 18.66
C MET A 127 81.32 -28.26 19.62
N SER A 128 81.24 -29.60 19.54
CA SER A 128 82.00 -30.53 20.41
C SER A 128 82.04 -31.92 19.79
#